data_AF-A0A7R9WHT9-F1
#
_entry.id   AF-A0A7R9WHT9-F1
#
_cell.length_a   1.000
_cell.length_b   1.000
_cell.length_c   1.000
_cell.angle_alpha   90.00
_cell.angle_beta   90.00
_cell.angle_gamma   90.00
#
_symmetry.space_group_name_H-M   'P 1'
#
loop_
_entity.id
_entity.type
_entity.pdbx_description
1 polymer ?
#
loop_
_entity_poly.entity_id
_entity_poly.type
_entity_poly.pdbx_seq_one_letter_code
_entity_poly.pdbx_strand_id
1 'polypeptide(L)'
;AAGFLLFDEAAAPLAADPSEDAWFLQRYALRTFWEATGGRRRTWYVEWNWTTPSSTGGGGVCDFYGVRCDPTQSYVTELLLSSNGLATSSEEGGGMVPDEI
;
A
#
# COMPACT_ATOMS: atom_id res chain seq x y z
N ALA A 1 -1.68 2.50 62.59
CA ALA A 1 -2.09 1.96 61.28
C ALA A 1 -2.14 3.13 60.30
N ALA A 2 -1.18 3.20 59.37
CA ALA A 2 -1.16 4.20 58.32
C ALA A 2 -1.30 3.46 56.99
N GLY A 3 -2.40 3.73 56.29
CA GLY A 3 -2.73 3.12 55.01
C GLY A 3 -1.86 3.69 53.91
N PHE A 4 -1.17 2.81 53.20
CA PHE A 4 -0.42 3.13 51.99
C PHE A 4 -1.41 2.95 50.81
N LEU A 5 -1.90 4.06 50.27
CA LEU A 5 -2.73 4.03 49.06
C LEU A 5 -1.83 3.69 47.87
N LEU A 6 -2.16 2.57 47.25
CA LEU A 6 -1.64 2.10 45.96
C LEU A 6 -1.87 3.20 44.91
N PHE A 7 -0.79 3.73 44.34
CA PHE A 7 -0.87 4.35 43.03
C PHE A 7 -0.94 3.20 42.02
N ASP A 8 -2.16 2.87 41.62
CA ASP A 8 -2.41 2.10 40.41
C ASP A 8 -2.02 3.01 39.24
N GLU A 9 -0.76 2.95 38.85
CA GLU A 9 -0.24 3.56 37.64
C GLU A 9 -0.86 2.78 36.48
N ALA A 10 -2.07 3.20 36.09
CA ALA A 10 -2.76 2.69 34.93
C ALA A 10 -1.79 2.77 33.75
N ALA A 11 -1.26 1.61 33.34
CA ALA A 11 -0.40 1.49 32.18
C ALA A 11 -1.13 2.16 31.02
N ALA A 12 -0.60 3.29 30.56
CA ALA A 12 -1.09 3.94 29.36
C ALA A 12 -1.18 2.88 28.25
N PRO A 13 -2.27 2.82 27.47
CA PRO A 13 -2.33 1.90 26.34
C PRO A 13 -1.06 2.15 25.52
N LEU A 14 -0.24 1.11 25.34
CA LEU A 14 0.94 1.13 24.48
C LEU A 14 0.49 1.84 23.20
N ALA A 15 0.91 3.09 23.02
CA ALA A 15 0.53 3.85 21.85
C ALA A 15 0.92 2.99 20.66
N ALA A 16 -0.06 2.62 19.83
CA ALA A 16 0.20 1.85 18.64
C ALA A 16 1.35 2.56 17.91
N ASP A 17 2.41 1.82 17.59
CA ASP A 17 3.56 2.42 16.94
C ASP A 17 3.07 3.03 15.61
N PRO A 18 3.15 4.36 15.43
CA PRO A 18 2.69 5.01 14.20
C PRO A 18 3.39 4.46 12.95
N SER A 19 4.52 3.76 13.11
CA SER A 19 5.21 3.06 12.03
C SER A 19 4.42 1.86 11.47
N GLU A 20 3.66 1.14 12.32
CA GLU A 20 2.81 0.02 11.91
C GLU A 20 1.62 0.51 11.07
N ASP A 21 1.06 1.67 11.43
CA ASP A 21 -0.02 2.31 10.67
C ASP A 21 0.48 2.82 9.30
N ALA A 22 1.66 3.46 9.28
CA ALA A 22 2.27 3.95 8.04
C ALA A 22 2.60 2.80 7.08
N TRP A 23 3.04 1.66 7.61
CA TRP A 23 3.30 0.46 6.82
C TRP A 23 2.03 -0.10 6.19
N PHE A 24 1.00 -0.31 7.01
CA PHE A 24 -0.28 -0.83 6.57
C PHE A 24 -0.89 0.06 5.48
N LEU A 25 -0.88 1.37 5.67
CA LEU A 25 -1.44 2.34 4.72
C LEU A 25 -0.72 2.31 3.36
N GLN A 26 0.62 2.26 3.35
CA GLN A 26 1.39 2.19 2.10
C GLN A 26 1.07 0.91 1.33
N ARG A 27 0.99 -0.23 2.03
CA ARG A 27 0.64 -1.51 1.42
C ARG A 27 -0.78 -1.51 0.87
N TYR A 28 -1.73 -0.98 1.63
CA TYR A 28 -3.12 -0.84 1.21
C TYR A 28 -3.24 0.04 -0.04
N ALA A 29 -2.57 1.20 -0.06
CA ALA A 29 -2.58 2.12 -1.19
C ALA A 29 -2.00 1.48 -2.46
N LEU A 30 -0.83 0.84 -2.36
CA LEU A 30 -0.20 0.19 -3.50
C LEU A 30 -1.01 -1.00 -4.00
N ARG A 31 -1.58 -1.81 -3.10
CA ARG A 31 -2.45 -2.91 -3.49
C ARG A 31 -3.67 -2.40 -4.25
N THR A 32 -4.33 -1.38 -3.73
CA THR A 32 -5.50 -0.74 -4.35
C THR A 32 -5.15 -0.21 -5.75
N PHE A 33 -4.00 0.46 -5.88
CA PHE A 33 -3.51 0.94 -7.16
C PHE A 33 -3.27 -0.19 -8.17
N TRP A 34 -2.61 -1.28 -7.78
CA TRP A 34 -2.36 -2.44 -8.65
C TRP A 34 -3.67 -3.09 -9.10
N GLU A 35 -4.65 -3.23 -8.21
CA GLU A 35 -5.97 -3.76 -8.57
C GLU A 35 -6.70 -2.85 -9.56
N ALA A 36 -6.67 -1.53 -9.34
CA ALA A 36 -7.33 -0.54 -10.19
C ALA A 36 -6.72 -0.42 -11.59
N THR A 37 -5.40 -0.64 -11.71
CA THR A 37 -4.65 -0.51 -12.98
C THR A 37 -4.49 -1.84 -13.72
N GLY A 38 -5.34 -2.83 -13.40
CA GLY A 38 -5.46 -4.08 -14.15
C GLY A 38 -4.57 -5.22 -13.67
N GLY A 39 -3.85 -5.06 -12.57
CA GLY A 39 -3.06 -6.13 -11.95
C GLY A 39 -3.90 -7.38 -11.64
N ARG A 40 -5.11 -7.22 -11.06
CA ARG A 40 -6.02 -8.34 -10.79
C ARG A 40 -6.52 -9.04 -12.06
N ARG A 41 -6.57 -8.31 -13.17
CA ARG A 41 -6.96 -8.83 -14.50
C ARG A 41 -5.75 -9.40 -15.26
N ARG A 42 -4.57 -9.45 -14.64
CA ARG A 42 -3.30 -9.93 -15.21
C ARG A 42 -2.89 -9.18 -16.49
N THR A 43 -3.23 -7.89 -16.57
CA THR A 43 -2.78 -7.04 -17.69
C THR A 43 -1.39 -6.46 -17.45
N TRP A 44 -0.90 -6.51 -16.20
CA TRP A 44 0.47 -6.15 -15.89
C TRP A 44 1.42 -7.20 -16.47
N TYR A 45 2.41 -6.76 -17.26
CA TYR A 45 3.45 -7.64 -17.79
C TYR A 45 4.44 -8.08 -16.70
N VAL A 46 4.69 -7.21 -15.72
CA VAL A 46 5.60 -7.48 -14.60
C VAL A 46 4.92 -7.07 -13.31
N GLU A 47 4.68 -8.05 -12.42
CA GLU A 47 3.96 -7.84 -11.14
C GLU A 47 4.61 -8.59 -9.97
N TRP A 48 5.93 -8.80 -10.02
CA TRP A 48 6.64 -9.57 -9.00
C TRP A 48 6.43 -8.96 -7.60
N ASN A 49 6.02 -9.81 -6.66
CA ASN A 49 5.75 -9.55 -5.24
C ASN A 49 4.51 -8.70 -4.94
N TRP A 50 3.80 -8.16 -5.95
CA TRP A 50 2.55 -7.43 -5.77
C TRP A 50 1.38 -8.31 -5.28
N THR A 51 1.46 -9.62 -5.55
CA THR A 51 0.42 -10.60 -5.20
C THR A 51 0.68 -11.34 -3.89
N THR A 52 1.92 -11.33 -3.39
CA THR A 52 2.34 -12.13 -2.22
C THR A 52 1.72 -11.58 -0.93
N PRO A 53 1.04 -12.41 -0.11
CA PRO A 53 0.54 -11.99 1.20
C PRO A 53 1.69 -11.59 2.13
N SER A 54 1.56 -10.50 2.89
CA SER A 54 2.57 -10.01 3.86
C SER A 54 2.66 -10.83 5.14
N SER A 55 2.14 -12.07 5.16
CA SER A 55 1.98 -12.84 6.40
C SER A 55 3.29 -13.23 7.08
N THR A 56 4.43 -12.97 6.46
CA THR A 56 5.76 -13.15 7.04
C THR A 56 6.46 -11.79 7.00
N GLY A 57 6.58 -11.14 8.17
CA GLY A 57 7.05 -9.77 8.39
C GLY A 57 8.50 -9.45 7.99
N GLY A 58 8.90 -9.84 6.78
CA GLY A 58 10.16 -9.44 6.15
C GLY A 58 10.02 -9.08 4.67
N GLY A 59 8.85 -9.31 4.05
CA GLY A 59 8.61 -9.04 2.64
C GLY A 59 7.82 -7.75 2.43
N GLY A 60 8.52 -6.66 2.17
CA GLY A 60 7.97 -5.33 2.19
C GLY A 60 7.21 -4.88 0.96
N VAL A 61 6.49 -3.74 1.02
CA VAL A 61 6.14 -3.03 -0.23
C VAL A 61 7.38 -2.65 -1.03
N CYS A 62 8.53 -2.53 -0.36
CA CYS A 62 9.84 -2.29 -0.96
C CYS A 62 10.35 -3.45 -1.83
N ASP A 63 9.79 -4.66 -1.69
CA ASP A 63 10.13 -5.81 -2.53
C ASP A 63 9.27 -5.90 -3.79
N PHE A 64 8.28 -5.02 -3.92
CA PHE A 64 7.43 -4.96 -5.11
C PHE A 64 8.26 -4.46 -6.29
N TYR A 65 8.16 -5.14 -7.43
CA TYR A 65 8.84 -4.69 -8.63
C TYR A 65 8.40 -3.26 -9.01
N GLY A 66 9.38 -2.37 -9.18
CA GLY A 66 9.16 -0.97 -9.49
C GLY A 66 8.92 -0.08 -8.26
N VAL A 67 8.96 -0.61 -7.04
CA VAL A 67 8.88 0.22 -5.82
C VAL A 67 10.29 0.48 -5.30
N ARG A 68 10.59 1.73 -4.95
CA ARG A 68 11.80 2.06 -4.19
C ARG A 68 11.41 2.70 -2.88
N CYS A 69 12.12 2.32 -1.83
CA CYS A 69 11.96 2.87 -0.50
C CYS A 69 13.18 3.68 -0.08
N ASP A 70 12.96 4.58 0.86
CA ASP A 70 14.04 5.18 1.62
C ASP A 70 14.76 4.09 2.45
N PRO A 71 16.08 3.95 2.33
CA PRO A 71 16.83 2.89 3.02
C PRO A 71 16.95 3.10 4.54
N THR A 72 16.63 4.29 5.04
CA THR A 72 16.73 4.66 6.46
C THR A 72 15.38 4.57 7.18
N GLN A 73 14.29 4.78 6.46
CA GLN A 73 12.95 4.91 7.05
C GLN A 73 11.92 3.93 6.47
N SER A 74 12.31 3.10 5.48
CA SER A 74 11.51 1.99 4.92
C SER A 74 10.13 2.39 4.36
N TYR A 75 9.92 3.66 4.02
CA TYR A 75 8.74 4.12 3.28
C TYR A 75 9.04 4.30 1.80
N VAL A 76 8.00 4.18 0.98
CA VAL A 76 8.07 4.30 -0.48
C VAL A 76 8.38 5.74 -0.88
N THR A 77 9.44 5.90 -1.68
CA THR A 77 9.88 7.20 -2.21
C THR A 77 9.66 7.31 -3.72
N GLU A 78 9.61 6.18 -4.44
CA GLU A 78 9.50 6.18 -5.90
C GLU A 78 8.72 4.97 -6.42
N LEU A 79 7.95 5.19 -7.50
CA LEU A 79 7.26 4.17 -8.28
C LEU A 79 7.74 4.21 -9.74
N LEU A 80 8.54 3.22 -10.12
CA LEU A 80 9.09 2.98 -11.46
C LEU A 80 8.28 1.89 -12.17
N LEU A 81 7.18 2.29 -12.81
CA LEU A 81 6.20 1.34 -13.36
C LEU A 81 6.21 1.21 -14.89
N SER A 82 7.19 1.83 -15.57
CA SER A 82 7.28 1.86 -17.04
C SER A 82 7.35 0.47 -17.67
N SER A 83 7.92 -0.50 -16.96
CA SER A 83 8.07 -1.87 -17.42
C SER A 83 6.89 -2.77 -17.02
N ASN A 84 5.92 -2.26 -16.25
CA ASN A 84 4.82 -3.06 -15.72
C ASN A 84 3.69 -3.23 -16.73
N GLY A 85 3.72 -2.56 -17.87
CA GLY A 85 2.67 -2.70 -18.89
C GLY A 85 1.33 -2.17 -18.44
N LEU A 86 1.33 -1.11 -17.63
CA LEU A 86 0.10 -0.50 -17.15
C LEU A 86 -0.78 -0.18 -18.35
N ALA A 87 -1.93 -0.85 -18.42
CA ALA A 87 -2.94 -0.52 -19.41
C ALA A 87 -3.48 0.85 -19.03
N THR A 88 -2.98 1.90 -19.68
CA THR A 88 -3.69 3.17 -19.67
C THR A 88 -4.99 2.91 -20.40
N SER A 89 -6.12 2.94 -19.70
CA SER A 89 -7.37 3.30 -20.36
C SER A 89 -7.21 4.78 -20.73
N SER A 90 -6.43 5.05 -21.77
CA SER A 90 -6.74 6.17 -22.62
C SER A 90 -8.09 5.81 -23.24
N GLU A 91 -9.16 6.12 -22.51
CA GLU A 91 -10.36 6.63 -23.14
C GLU A 91 -9.91 7.89 -23.90
N GLU A 92 -9.20 7.69 -25.02
CA GLU A 92 -9.24 8.67 -26.09
C GLU A 92 -10.71 8.82 -26.42
N GLY A 93 -11.20 10.05 -26.29
CA GLY A 93 -12.61 10.38 -26.43
C GLY A 93 -13.18 9.92 -27.77
N GLY A 94 -13.71 8.70 -27.79
CA GLY A 94 -14.67 8.25 -28.78
C GLY A 94 -16.02 8.82 -28.38
N GLY A 95 -16.37 9.94 -28.99
CA GLY A 95 -17.52 10.76 -28.66
C GLY A 95 -18.78 9.94 -28.35
N MET A 96 -19.41 10.29 -27.23
CA MET A 96 -20.83 10.12 -27.07
C MET A 96 -21.50 10.88 -28.22
N VAL A 97 -21.89 10.15 -29.26
CA VAL A 97 -22.93 10.62 -30.17
C VAL A 97 -24.23 10.32 -29.41
N PRO A 98 -24.92 11.32 -28.84
CA PRO A 98 -26.30 11.09 -28.45
C PRO A 98 -27.04 10.74 -29.73
N ASP A 99 -27.66 9.55 -29.77
CA ASP A 99 -28.74 9.29 -30.72
C ASP A 99 -29.85 10.30 -30.41
N GLU A 100 -29.84 11.42 -31.12
CA GLU A 100 -31.01 12.27 -31.24
C GLU A 100 -32.02 11.57 -32.18
N ILE A 101 -33.04 11.00 -31.53
CA ILE A 101 -34.43 10.74 -31.94
C ILE A 101 -34.67 10.03 -33.28
#